data_AF-A0A0Q9QRH7-F1
#
_entry.id   AF-A0A0Q9QRH7-F1
#
_cell.length_a   1.000
_cell.length_b   1.000
_cell.length_c   1.000
_cell.angle_alpha   90.00
_cell.angle_beta   90.00
_cell.angle_gamma   90.00
#
_symmetry.space_group_name_H-M   'P 1'
#
loop_
_entity.id
_entity.type
_entity.pdbx_description
1 polymer ?
#
loop_
_entity_poly.entity_id
_entity_poly.type
_entity_poly.pdbx_seq_one_letter_code
_entity_poly.pdbx_strand_id
1 'polypeptide(L)'
;MNMNAKKSFITASVVCLALQIIGVIISIVLAMPAQVAFGDQLLSPTDATSATVAKAFLTNGTALAPPLMLMIIFALLLLAARRIGKWGTFGTALLSLLGLLFTFATLGEYNNPDRFTLVSGNVYVTLLLVNQASITAVTVLGVLTLITQIRKGVRSSIL
;
A
#
# COMPACT_ATOMS: atom_id res chain seq x y z
N MET A 1 11.59 -11.61 -21.47
CA MET A 1 11.06 -11.34 -20.10
C MET A 1 10.41 -12.62 -19.62
N ASN A 2 10.54 -13.09 -18.36
CA ASN A 2 9.59 -14.12 -17.93
C ASN A 2 8.28 -13.35 -17.81
N MET A 3 7.46 -13.37 -18.87
CA MET A 3 6.27 -12.52 -19.01
C MET A 3 5.38 -12.63 -17.76
N ASN A 4 5.46 -13.77 -17.09
CA ASN A 4 4.72 -14.11 -15.89
C ASN A 4 5.13 -13.22 -14.69
N ALA A 5 6.42 -12.97 -14.43
CA ALA A 5 6.84 -12.21 -13.24
C ALA A 5 6.37 -10.75 -13.27
N LYS A 6 6.59 -10.05 -14.40
CA LYS A 6 6.12 -8.65 -14.56
C LYS A 6 4.59 -8.57 -14.54
N LYS A 7 3.90 -9.52 -15.20
CA LYS A 7 2.43 -9.58 -15.18
C LYS A 7 1.92 -9.79 -13.74
N SER A 8 2.44 -10.77 -13.02
CA SER A 8 2.06 -11.06 -11.63
C SER A 8 2.30 -9.85 -10.71
N PHE A 9 3.42 -9.15 -10.85
CA PHE A 9 3.68 -7.92 -10.11
C PHE A 9 2.63 -6.84 -10.40
N ILE A 10 2.38 -6.53 -11.68
CA ILE A 10 1.39 -5.51 -12.06
C ILE A 10 -0.01 -5.91 -11.58
N THR A 11 -0.39 -7.18 -11.70
CA THR A 11 -1.68 -7.69 -11.20
C THR A 11 -1.77 -7.53 -9.68
N ALA A 12 -0.73 -7.91 -8.93
CA ALA A 12 -0.70 -7.73 -7.47
C ALA A 12 -0.81 -6.24 -7.08
N SER A 13 -0.13 -5.35 -7.81
CA SER A 13 -0.23 -3.90 -7.58
C SER A 13 -1.62 -3.34 -7.85
N VAL A 14 -2.30 -3.81 -8.91
CA VAL A 14 -3.70 -3.42 -9.18
C VAL A 14 -4.62 -3.91 -8.08
N VAL A 15 -4.48 -5.17 -7.66
CA VAL A 15 -5.27 -5.74 -6.56
C VAL A 15 -5.02 -4.99 -5.26
N CYS A 16 -3.76 -4.69 -4.92
CA CYS A 16 -3.41 -3.90 -3.75
C CYS A 16 -4.05 -2.50 -3.79
N LEU A 17 -4.00 -1.81 -4.92
CA LEU A 17 -4.63 -0.49 -5.06
C LEU A 17 -6.16 -0.58 -4.88
N ALA A 18 -6.79 -1.60 -5.48
CA ALA A 18 -8.23 -1.83 -5.33
C ALA A 18 -8.62 -2.13 -3.87
N LEU A 19 -7.84 -2.96 -3.17
CA LEU A 19 -8.05 -3.25 -1.76
C LEU A 19 -7.88 -2.01 -0.88
N GLN A 20 -6.92 -1.14 -1.19
CA GLN A 20 -6.77 0.13 -0.47
C GLN A 20 -7.98 1.05 -0.71
N ILE A 21 -8.51 1.14 -1.94
CA ILE A 21 -9.73 1.92 -2.21
C ILE A 21 -10.91 1.36 -1.40
N ILE A 22 -11.08 0.04 -1.37
CA ILE A 22 -12.11 -0.62 -0.55
C ILE A 22 -11.87 -0.30 0.94
N GLY A 23 -10.62 -0.35 1.40
CA GLY A 23 -10.23 0.01 2.77
C GLY A 23 -10.59 1.45 3.14
N VAL A 24 -10.39 2.41 2.23
CA VAL A 24 -10.83 3.81 2.41
C VAL A 24 -12.35 3.88 2.58
N ILE A 25 -13.11 3.23 1.69
CA ILE A 25 -14.58 3.23 1.75
C ILE A 25 -15.08 2.66 3.07
N ILE A 26 -14.56 1.49 3.47
CA ILE A 26 -14.91 0.85 4.73
C ILE A 26 -14.57 1.77 5.91
N SER A 27 -13.37 2.37 5.91
CA SER A 27 -12.92 3.26 6.99
C SER A 27 -13.84 4.48 7.13
N ILE A 28 -14.28 5.08 6.02
CA ILE A 28 -15.17 6.25 6.02
C ILE A 28 -16.58 5.85 6.47
N VAL A 29 -17.15 4.78 5.90
CA VAL A 29 -18.52 4.34 6.19
C VAL A 29 -18.68 3.90 7.64
N LEU A 30 -17.68 3.19 8.18
CA LEU A 30 -17.69 2.71 9.56
C LEU A 30 -17.07 3.70 10.54
N ALA A 31 -16.72 4.92 10.09
CA ALA A 31 -16.05 5.94 10.89
C ALA A 31 -14.88 5.36 11.72
N MET A 32 -14.06 4.51 11.08
CA MET A 32 -12.98 3.83 11.78
C MET A 32 -11.97 4.86 12.27
N PRO A 33 -11.65 4.89 13.59
CA PRO A 33 -10.69 5.82 14.13
C PRO A 33 -9.34 5.60 13.44
N ALA A 34 -8.83 6.65 12.81
CA ALA A 34 -7.53 6.62 12.18
C ALA A 34 -6.49 6.99 13.24
N GLN A 35 -5.55 6.08 13.50
CA GLN A 35 -4.25 6.48 14.03
C GLN A 35 -3.33 6.61 12.84
N VAL A 36 -2.74 7.79 12.70
CA VAL A 36 -1.98 8.15 11.52
C VAL A 36 -0.61 7.47 11.63
N ALA A 37 -0.36 6.38 10.89
CA ALA A 37 1.01 5.86 10.73
C ALA A 37 1.99 6.94 10.20
N PHE A 38 1.45 8.03 9.67
CA PHE A 38 2.13 9.20 9.11
C PHE A 38 1.90 10.53 9.90
N GLY A 39 1.53 10.51 11.19
CA GLY A 39 1.27 11.74 11.98
C GLY A 39 0.88 11.53 13.46
N ASP A 40 0.87 12.60 14.26
CA ASP A 40 0.71 12.54 15.73
C ASP A 40 -0.75 12.51 16.25
N GLN A 41 -1.76 12.69 15.40
CA GLN A 41 -3.15 12.80 15.84
C GLN A 41 -3.89 11.47 15.83
N LEU A 42 -4.12 10.92 17.02
CA LEU A 42 -5.20 9.99 17.32
C LEU A 42 -6.55 10.71 17.10
N LEU A 43 -7.34 10.29 16.12
CA LEU A 43 -8.77 10.61 16.14
C LEU A 43 -9.37 9.83 17.31
N SER A 44 -9.79 10.56 18.36
CA SER A 44 -10.52 9.96 19.48
C SER A 44 -11.76 9.23 18.95
N PRO A 45 -12.10 8.04 19.47
CA PRO A 45 -13.31 7.31 19.07
C PRO A 45 -14.59 8.14 19.16
N THR A 46 -14.63 9.10 20.09
CA THR A 46 -15.76 10.00 20.31
C THR A 46 -15.93 11.05 19.20
N ASP A 47 -14.86 11.35 18.47
CA ASP A 47 -14.83 12.39 17.43
C ASP A 47 -14.77 11.79 16.01
N ALA A 48 -14.75 10.45 15.93
CA ALA A 48 -14.71 9.71 14.69
C ALA A 48 -16.08 9.76 14.01
N THR A 49 -16.17 10.55 12.94
CA THR A 49 -17.31 10.63 12.04
C THR A 49 -16.82 10.36 10.63
N SER A 50 -17.71 9.96 9.72
CA SER A 50 -17.32 9.76 8.31
C SER A 50 -16.67 11.00 7.70
N ALA A 51 -17.10 12.21 8.10
CA ALA A 51 -16.51 13.47 7.63
C ALA A 51 -15.08 13.69 8.16
N THR A 52 -14.82 13.40 9.45
CA THR A 52 -13.48 13.56 10.03
C THR A 52 -12.50 12.52 9.48
N VAL A 53 -12.95 11.28 9.26
CA VAL A 53 -12.15 10.22 8.60
C VAL A 53 -11.89 10.54 7.13
N ALA A 54 -12.86 11.08 6.39
CA ALA A 54 -12.67 11.51 5.01
C ALA A 54 -11.64 12.65 4.90
N LYS A 55 -11.65 13.60 5.85
CA LYS A 55 -10.63 14.65 5.91
C LYS A 55 -9.25 14.07 6.25
N ALA A 56 -9.18 13.14 7.20
CA ALA A 56 -7.93 12.45 7.56
C ALA A 56 -7.34 11.69 6.37
N PHE A 57 -8.16 11.04 5.54
CA PHE A 57 -7.70 10.37 4.33
C PHE A 57 -6.91 11.30 3.38
N LEU A 58 -7.28 12.58 3.29
CA LEU A 58 -6.62 13.52 2.37
C LEU A 58 -5.19 13.85 2.78
N THR A 59 -4.90 13.94 4.09
CA THR A 59 -3.61 14.43 4.61
C THR A 59 -2.78 13.33 5.25
N ASN A 60 -3.45 12.45 5.99
CA ASN A 60 -2.88 11.57 6.99
C ASN A 60 -3.08 10.08 6.62
N GLY A 61 -4.14 9.78 5.89
CA GLY A 61 -4.59 8.42 5.63
C GLY A 61 -5.71 7.99 6.57
N THR A 62 -6.08 6.72 6.46
CA THR A 62 -7.12 6.06 7.25
C THR A 62 -6.54 4.84 7.95
N ALA A 63 -7.33 4.19 8.80
CA ALA A 63 -6.91 2.96 9.49
C ALA A 63 -6.54 1.81 8.53
N LEU A 64 -7.11 1.78 7.31
CA LEU A 64 -6.92 0.68 6.35
C LEU A 64 -6.23 1.11 5.05
N ALA A 65 -5.91 2.39 4.88
CA ALA A 65 -5.33 2.88 3.64
C ALA A 65 -4.45 4.12 3.87
N PRO A 66 -3.37 4.28 3.09
CA PRO A 66 -2.48 5.43 3.17
C PRO A 66 -3.18 6.72 2.70
N PRO A 67 -2.58 7.90 2.96
CA PRO A 67 -3.11 9.17 2.48
C PRO A 67 -3.31 9.21 0.96
N LEU A 68 -4.31 9.97 0.51
CA LEU A 68 -4.69 10.10 -0.90
C LEU A 68 -3.48 10.40 -1.81
N MET A 69 -2.58 11.28 -1.36
CA MET A 69 -1.38 11.62 -2.12
C MET A 69 -0.51 10.39 -2.40
N LEU A 70 -0.32 9.50 -1.42
CA LEU A 70 0.46 8.28 -1.59
C LEU A 70 -0.26 7.26 -2.50
N MET A 71 -1.59 7.21 -2.47
CA MET A 71 -2.37 6.39 -3.42
C MET A 71 -2.24 6.90 -4.86
N ILE A 72 -2.27 8.23 -5.06
CA ILE A 72 -2.04 8.84 -6.38
C ILE A 72 -0.62 8.52 -6.87
N ILE A 73 0.39 8.69 -6.02
CA ILE A 73 1.77 8.33 -6.34
C ILE A 73 1.87 6.84 -6.71
N PHE A 74 1.23 5.95 -5.93
CA PHE A 74 1.18 4.52 -6.21
C PHE A 74 0.59 4.24 -7.61
N ALA A 75 -0.53 4.86 -7.95
CA ALA A 75 -1.17 4.70 -9.26
C ALA A 75 -0.28 5.20 -10.42
N LEU A 76 0.39 6.35 -10.25
CA LEU A 76 1.32 6.88 -11.23
C LEU A 76 2.55 5.99 -11.42
N LEU A 77 3.11 5.47 -10.33
CA LEU A 77 4.24 4.53 -10.35
C LEU A 77 3.84 3.20 -10.99
N LEU A 78 2.62 2.73 -10.77
CA LEU A 78 2.07 1.56 -11.44
C LEU A 78 1.99 1.77 -12.95
N LEU A 79 1.52 2.93 -13.41
CA LEU A 79 1.53 3.30 -14.84
C LEU A 79 2.96 3.36 -15.40
N ALA A 80 3.90 3.91 -14.63
CA ALA A 80 5.31 3.96 -15.02
C ALA A 80 5.91 2.55 -15.13
N ALA A 81 5.65 1.67 -14.16
CA ALA A 81 6.14 0.29 -14.12
C ALA A 81 5.65 -0.55 -15.31
N ARG A 82 4.49 -0.23 -15.89
CA ARG A 82 4.00 -0.87 -17.13
C ARG A 82 4.88 -0.57 -18.34
N ARG A 83 5.57 0.57 -18.38
CA ARG A 83 6.45 0.94 -19.50
C ARG A 83 7.62 -0.02 -19.66
N ILE A 84 8.20 -0.04 -20.86
CA ILE A 84 9.37 -0.86 -21.20
C ILE A 84 10.63 -0.01 -21.02
N GLY A 85 11.77 -0.66 -20.72
CA GLY A 85 13.06 0.01 -20.58
C GLY A 85 13.26 0.66 -19.20
N LYS A 86 14.19 1.62 -19.13
CA LYS A 86 14.67 2.25 -17.88
C LYS A 86 13.54 2.85 -17.03
N TRP A 87 12.56 3.47 -17.67
CA TRP A 87 11.39 4.05 -17.01
C TRP A 87 10.50 2.99 -16.32
N GLY A 88 10.34 1.81 -16.94
CA GLY A 88 9.62 0.69 -16.34
C GLY A 88 10.36 0.12 -15.13
N THR A 89 11.68 0.02 -15.22
CA THR A 89 12.53 -0.42 -14.10
C THR A 89 12.47 0.56 -12.94
N PHE A 90 12.57 1.87 -13.23
CA PHE A 90 12.46 2.92 -12.22
C PHE A 90 11.09 2.91 -11.53
N GLY A 91 10.00 2.79 -12.29
CA GLY A 91 8.65 2.66 -11.73
C GLY A 91 8.51 1.43 -10.84
N THR A 92 9.07 0.28 -11.26
CA THR A 92 9.09 -0.96 -10.45
C THR A 92 9.87 -0.76 -9.14
N ALA A 93 11.02 -0.06 -9.21
CA ALA A 93 11.87 0.23 -8.06
C ALA A 93 11.16 1.07 -7.02
N LEU A 94 10.60 2.21 -7.45
CA LEU A 94 9.87 3.10 -6.57
C LEU A 94 8.59 2.47 -6.01
N LEU A 95 7.85 1.69 -6.80
CA LEU A 95 6.65 1.01 -6.32
C LEU A 95 6.98 -0.05 -5.27
N SER A 96 8.11 -0.77 -5.45
CA SER A 96 8.60 -1.74 -4.46
C SER A 96 9.04 -1.06 -3.16
N LEU A 97 9.70 0.10 -3.28
CA LEU A 97 10.09 0.92 -2.13
C LEU A 97 8.85 1.44 -1.38
N LEU A 98 7.84 1.90 -2.11
CA LEU A 98 6.59 2.37 -1.52
C LEU A 98 5.84 1.23 -0.82
N GLY A 99 5.80 0.04 -1.41
CA GLY A 99 5.26 -1.16 -0.77
C GLY A 99 5.99 -1.52 0.53
N LEU A 100 7.33 -1.39 0.54
CA LEU A 100 8.12 -1.60 1.75
C LEU A 100 7.80 -0.57 2.84
N LEU A 101 7.69 0.71 2.49
CA LEU A 101 7.29 1.77 3.42
C LEU A 101 5.90 1.50 4.02
N PHE A 102 4.94 1.10 3.18
CA PHE A 102 3.61 0.73 3.66
C PHE A 102 3.67 -0.49 4.59
N THR A 103 4.48 -1.50 4.28
CA THR A 103 4.68 -2.68 5.13
C THR A 103 5.15 -2.28 6.54
N PHE A 104 6.13 -1.37 6.64
CA PHE A 104 6.61 -0.86 7.92
C PHE A 104 5.57 -0.03 8.65
N ALA A 105 4.83 0.82 7.94
CA ALA A 105 3.75 1.60 8.50
C ALA A 105 2.70 0.68 9.14
N THR A 106 2.27 -0.37 8.44
CA THR A 106 1.29 -1.33 8.95
C THR A 106 1.84 -2.17 10.11
N LEU A 107 3.14 -2.49 10.14
CA LEU A 107 3.76 -3.14 11.30
C LEU A 107 3.72 -2.24 12.56
N GLY A 108 3.88 -0.93 12.40
CA GLY A 108 3.70 0.03 13.47
C GLY A 108 2.27 0.03 14.05
N GLU A 109 1.28 -0.28 13.22
CA GLU A 109 -0.12 -0.41 13.66
C GLU A 109 -0.33 -1.57 14.64
N TYR A 110 0.30 -2.74 14.40
CA TYR A 110 0.17 -3.91 15.28
C TYR A 110 0.76 -3.71 16.68
N ASN A 111 1.69 -2.76 16.85
CA ASN A 111 2.32 -2.47 18.14
C ASN A 111 1.44 -1.65 19.09
N ASN A 112 0.22 -1.27 18.69
CA ASN A 112 -0.69 -0.44 19.46
C ASN A 112 -2.00 -1.21 19.77
N PRO A 113 -2.05 -1.96 20.89
CA PRO A 113 -3.15 -2.88 21.19
C PRO A 113 -4.51 -2.19 21.42
N ASP A 114 -4.51 -0.93 21.83
CA ASP A 114 -5.73 -0.13 22.05
C ASP A 114 -6.57 0.10 20.78
N ARG A 115 -6.04 -0.25 19.59
CA ARG A 115 -6.73 -0.11 18.30
C ARG A 115 -7.72 -1.24 18.02
N PHE A 116 -7.52 -2.41 18.62
CA PHE A 116 -8.32 -3.61 18.34
C PHE A 116 -9.64 -3.67 19.11
N THR A 117 -9.88 -2.70 20.01
CA THR A 117 -11.04 -2.68 20.92
C THR A 117 -12.20 -1.81 20.40
N LEU A 118 -11.98 -1.00 19.35
CA LEU A 118 -12.91 0.05 18.89
C LEU A 118 -13.85 -0.36 17.75
N VAL A 119 -13.44 -1.34 16.95
CA VAL A 119 -14.27 -2.05 15.96
C VAL A 119 -14.29 -3.50 16.42
N SER A 120 -15.31 -4.30 16.10
CA SER A 120 -15.31 -5.75 16.40
C SER A 120 -13.95 -6.34 16.02
N GLY A 121 -13.07 -6.58 17.02
CA GLY A 121 -11.62 -6.60 16.80
C GLY A 121 -11.19 -7.56 15.71
N ASN A 122 -11.92 -8.67 15.58
CA ASN A 122 -11.72 -9.69 14.57
C ASN A 122 -11.87 -9.18 13.12
N VAL A 123 -12.82 -8.30 12.84
CA VAL A 123 -13.05 -7.75 11.48
C VAL A 123 -11.93 -6.78 11.11
N TYR A 124 -11.55 -5.90 12.03
CA TYR A 124 -10.48 -4.94 11.81
C TYR A 124 -9.12 -5.62 11.60
N VAL A 125 -8.77 -6.60 12.45
CA VAL A 125 -7.56 -7.42 12.30
C VAL A 125 -7.56 -8.14 10.96
N THR A 126 -8.69 -8.73 10.55
CA THR A 126 -8.78 -9.45 9.27
C THR A 126 -8.54 -8.50 8.09
N LEU A 127 -9.14 -7.32 8.09
CA LEU A 127 -8.95 -6.32 7.03
C LEU A 127 -7.49 -5.82 6.99
N LEU A 128 -6.88 -5.59 8.16
CA LEU A 128 -5.49 -5.18 8.27
C LEU A 128 -4.52 -6.25 7.76
N LEU A 129 -4.77 -7.53 8.06
CA LEU A 129 -3.99 -8.66 7.56
C LEU A 129 -4.12 -8.83 6.04
N VAL A 130 -5.34 -8.70 5.49
CA VAL A 130 -5.57 -8.75 4.04
C VAL A 130 -4.82 -7.62 3.33
N ASN A 131 -4.89 -6.40 3.88
CA ASN A 131 -4.16 -5.27 3.35
C ASN A 131 -2.64 -5.50 3.40
N GLN A 132 -2.12 -5.94 4.55
CA GLN A 132 -0.70 -6.24 4.74
C GLN A 132 -0.20 -7.33 3.79
N ALA A 133 -0.98 -8.40 3.60
CA ALA A 133 -0.65 -9.47 2.67
C ALA A 133 -0.56 -8.95 1.23
N SER A 134 -1.48 -8.07 0.82
CA SER A 134 -1.48 -7.48 -0.52
C SER A 134 -0.26 -6.56 -0.75
N ILE A 135 0.09 -5.74 0.23
CA ILE A 135 1.25 -4.84 0.20
C ILE A 135 2.55 -5.64 0.16
N THR A 136 2.64 -6.69 1.00
CA THR A 136 3.79 -7.60 1.03
C THR A 136 3.97 -8.31 -0.30
N ALA A 137 2.87 -8.76 -0.93
CA ALA A 137 2.91 -9.37 -2.25
C ALA A 137 3.47 -8.40 -3.32
N VAL A 138 3.05 -7.12 -3.30
CA VAL A 138 3.60 -6.09 -4.19
C VAL A 138 5.10 -5.91 -3.97
N THR A 139 5.54 -5.83 -2.71
CA THR A 139 6.95 -5.65 -2.35
C THR A 139 7.80 -6.84 -2.82
N VAL A 140 7.39 -8.07 -2.50
CA VAL A 140 8.13 -9.29 -2.86
C VAL A 140 8.19 -9.47 -4.37
N LEU A 141 7.04 -9.37 -5.06
CA LEU A 141 7.00 -9.52 -6.52
C LEU A 141 7.75 -8.38 -7.23
N GLY A 142 7.72 -7.17 -6.66
CA GLY A 142 8.46 -6.03 -7.16
C GLY A 142 9.97 -6.24 -7.07
N VAL A 143 10.48 -6.67 -5.92
CA VAL A 143 11.89 -7.03 -5.71
C VAL A 143 12.33 -8.14 -6.66
N LEU A 144 11.55 -9.22 -6.78
CA LEU A 144 11.85 -10.32 -7.72
C LEU A 144 11.88 -9.83 -9.18
N THR A 145 10.97 -8.93 -9.54
CA THR A 145 10.91 -8.31 -10.87
C THR A 145 12.13 -7.43 -11.12
N LEU A 146 12.56 -6.64 -10.15
CA LEU A 146 13.77 -5.80 -10.23
C LEU A 146 15.03 -6.62 -10.41
N ILE A 147 15.22 -7.66 -9.59
CA ILE A 147 16.36 -8.57 -9.72
C ILE A 147 16.42 -9.13 -11.14
N THR A 148 15.27 -9.51 -11.70
CA THR A 148 15.17 -10.04 -13.06
C THR A 148 15.50 -8.98 -14.12
N GLN A 149 15.09 -7.73 -13.92
CA GLN A 149 15.38 -6.61 -14.83
C GLN A 149 16.86 -6.24 -14.81
N ILE A 150 17.48 -6.15 -13.62
CA ILE A 150 18.89 -5.80 -13.43
C ILE A 150 19.80 -6.86 -14.06
N ARG A 151 19.56 -8.16 -13.76
CA ARG A 151 20.35 -9.27 -14.32
C ARG A 151 20.37 -9.27 -15.86
N LYS A 152 19.30 -8.80 -16.50
CA LYS A 152 19.24 -8.71 -17.96
C LYS A 152 19.95 -7.49 -18.52
N GLY A 153 19.82 -6.33 -17.86
CA GLY A 153 20.55 -5.13 -18.25
C GLY A 153 22.07 -5.34 -18.21
N VAL A 154 22.57 -6.06 -17.19
CA VAL A 154 23.98 -6.43 -17.07
C VAL A 154 24.41 -7.39 -18.19
N ARG A 155 23.58 -8.38 -18.55
CA ARG A 155 23.90 -9.29 -19.67
C ARG A 155 23.94 -8.60 -21.03
N SER A 156 23.09 -7.60 -21.25
CA SER A 156 23.08 -6.85 -22.52
C SER A 156 24.19 -5.81 -22.65
N SER A 157 24.91 -5.48 -21.57
CA SER A 157 26.05 -4.55 -21.62
C SER A 157 27.40 -5.26 -21.76
N ILE A 158 27.41 -6.59 -21.66
CA ILE A 158 28.62 -7.44 -21.77
C ILE A 158 28.73 -8.05 -23.20
N LEU A 159 27.64 -8.04 -23.97
CA LEU A 159 27.58 -8.44 -25.38
C LEU A 159 27.56 -7.19 -26.26
#